data_AF-A0A3D2V9L6-F1
#
_entry.id   AF-A0A3D2V9L6-F1
#
_cell.length_a   1.000
_cell.length_b   1.000
_cell.length_c   1.000
_cell.angle_alpha   90.00
_cell.angle_beta   90.00
_cell.angle_gamma   90.00
#
_symmetry.space_group_name_H-M   'P 1'
#
loop_
_entity.id
_entity.type
_entity.pdbx_description
1 polymer ?
#
loop_
_entity_poly.entity_id
_entity_poly.type
_entity_poly.pdbx_seq_one_letter_code
_entity_poly.pdbx_strand_id
1 'polypeptide(L)'
;MKRLIGICLLSALAVVISLTVAGDGETVAAEKKAKPVLENIQSGNVEFKRIGRMSFGPDGVLLVADVGSASVVAIQTGDSGPMKKLSKKVEDVDKKLAALLGVTAEDVQLVDMAVNKKSGTIYMSLHRKSDGVGAIATVNGDGELALLSLKKASYVRVPLPVKEGTV
;
A
#
# COMPACT_ATOMS: atom_id res chain seq x y z
N MET A 1 -59.05 -22.37 -36.39
CA MET A 1 -58.40 -22.84 -37.64
C MET A 1 -58.13 -21.63 -38.54
N LYS A 2 -56.92 -21.58 -39.13
CA LYS A 2 -56.43 -20.61 -40.16
C LYS A 2 -55.98 -19.24 -39.60
N ARG A 3 -54.67 -18.99 -39.43
CA ARG A 3 -53.62 -18.60 -40.43
C ARG A 3 -53.86 -17.15 -40.90
N LEU A 4 -52.93 -16.22 -41.11
CA LEU A 4 -51.47 -16.19 -41.22
C LEU A 4 -51.08 -14.67 -41.25
N ILE A 5 -49.98 -14.28 -40.60
CA ILE A 5 -48.85 -13.44 -41.10
C ILE A 5 -49.15 -12.15 -41.90
N GLY A 6 -48.57 -11.02 -41.47
CA GLY A 6 -48.44 -9.80 -42.28
C GLY A 6 -47.61 -8.70 -41.62
N ILE A 7 -46.34 -8.61 -42.01
CA ILE A 7 -45.29 -7.64 -41.67
C ILE A 7 -45.63 -6.24 -42.19
N CYS A 8 -45.31 -5.16 -41.46
CA CYS A 8 -44.58 -4.00 -42.01
C CYS A 8 -44.22 -2.94 -40.97
N LEU A 9 -42.94 -2.60 -40.91
CA LEU A 9 -42.39 -1.38 -40.32
C LEU A 9 -43.05 -0.14 -40.96
N LEU A 10 -43.27 0.92 -40.19
CA LEU A 10 -42.78 2.28 -40.51
C LEU A 10 -42.99 3.24 -39.33
N SER A 11 -41.87 3.83 -38.91
CA SER A 11 -41.65 5.08 -38.18
C SER A 11 -42.83 6.04 -37.96
N ALA A 12 -43.01 6.47 -36.71
CA ALA A 12 -43.53 7.79 -36.38
C ALA A 12 -42.64 8.46 -35.32
N LEU A 13 -42.15 9.62 -35.73
CA LEU A 13 -41.27 10.57 -35.08
C LEU A 13 -41.91 11.16 -33.81
N ALA A 14 -41.31 10.97 -32.63
CA ALA A 14 -41.75 11.63 -31.39
C ALA A 14 -40.78 12.77 -31.02
N VAL A 15 -41.23 13.96 -31.40
CA VAL A 15 -40.98 15.31 -30.91
C VAL A 15 -40.08 15.43 -29.67
N VAL A 16 -39.00 16.18 -29.88
CA VAL A 16 -38.12 16.82 -28.90
C VAL A 16 -38.90 17.80 -28.02
N ILE A 17 -38.84 17.63 -26.69
CA ILE A 17 -39.09 18.70 -25.72
C ILE A 17 -37.85 18.79 -24.84
N SER A 18 -37.06 19.84 -25.07
CA SER A 18 -35.96 20.23 -24.19
C SER A 18 -36.54 20.93 -22.97
N LEU A 19 -36.33 20.38 -21.78
CA LEU A 19 -36.30 21.14 -20.54
C LEU A 19 -34.84 21.30 -20.13
N THR A 20 -34.34 22.52 -20.25
CA THR A 20 -33.06 22.95 -19.68
C THR A 20 -33.23 23.14 -18.18
N VAL A 21 -32.73 22.20 -17.39
CA VAL A 21 -32.40 22.45 -15.98
C VAL A 21 -31.01 23.08 -15.97
N ALA A 22 -30.93 24.35 -15.55
CA ALA A 22 -29.67 24.98 -15.16
C ALA A 22 -29.31 24.41 -13.78
N GLY A 23 -28.50 23.36 -13.78
CA GLY A 23 -27.81 22.86 -12.59
C GLY A 23 -26.32 22.87 -12.90
N ASP A 24 -25.55 23.49 -12.02
CA ASP A 24 -24.10 23.62 -12.12
C ASP A 24 -23.48 22.28 -12.51
N GLY A 25 -22.94 22.25 -13.72
CA GLY A 25 -22.22 21.10 -14.25
C GLY A 25 -20.92 20.97 -13.50
N GLU A 26 -20.96 20.26 -12.37
CA GLU A 26 -19.78 19.60 -11.83
C GLU A 26 -19.42 18.52 -12.85
N THR A 27 -18.52 18.87 -13.77
CA THR A 27 -17.80 17.92 -14.58
C THR A 27 -17.11 16.97 -13.61
N VAL A 28 -17.69 15.79 -13.40
CA VAL A 28 -16.98 14.63 -12.87
C VAL A 28 -15.85 14.35 -13.85
N ALA A 29 -14.70 14.98 -13.60
CA ALA A 29 -13.47 14.67 -14.27
C ALA A 29 -13.27 13.17 -14.12
N ALA A 30 -13.31 12.46 -15.25
CA ALA A 30 -12.94 11.05 -15.29
C ALA A 30 -11.62 10.92 -14.54
N GLU A 31 -11.61 10.21 -13.41
CA GLU A 31 -10.38 9.85 -12.72
C GLU A 31 -9.51 9.13 -13.75
N LYS A 32 -8.52 9.84 -14.30
CA LYS A 32 -7.44 9.20 -15.04
C LYS A 32 -6.88 8.17 -14.08
N LYS A 33 -7.15 6.88 -14.32
CA LYS A 33 -6.47 5.81 -13.60
C LYS A 33 -4.98 6.09 -13.70
N ALA A 34 -4.39 6.52 -12.58
CA ALA A 34 -2.97 6.79 -12.50
C ALA A 34 -2.25 5.52 -12.95
N LYS A 35 -1.21 5.69 -13.77
CA LYS A 35 -0.35 4.55 -14.11
C LYS A 35 0.16 3.94 -12.80
N PRO A 36 0.18 2.61 -12.67
CA PRO A 36 0.70 1.97 -11.47
C PRO A 36 2.15 2.45 -11.23
N VAL A 37 2.43 2.90 -10.01
CA VAL A 37 3.76 3.44 -9.62
C VAL A 37 4.87 2.38 -9.74
N LEU A 38 4.50 1.10 -9.65
CA LEU A 38 5.39 -0.04 -9.81
C LEU A 38 5.03 -0.82 -11.07
N GLU A 39 6.06 -1.24 -11.79
CA GLU A 39 5.96 -2.20 -12.90
C GLU A 39 6.50 -3.56 -12.45
N ASN A 40 6.11 -4.65 -13.14
CA ASN A 40 6.59 -6.01 -12.86
C ASN A 40 6.33 -6.48 -11.42
N ILE A 41 5.17 -6.12 -10.88
CA ILE A 41 4.74 -6.47 -9.54
C ILE A 41 4.66 -8.00 -9.36
N GLN A 42 5.28 -8.47 -8.28
CA GLN A 42 5.24 -9.85 -7.83
C GLN A 42 4.23 -9.98 -6.67
N SER A 43 3.57 -11.13 -6.58
CA SER A 43 2.75 -11.51 -5.42
C SER A 43 3.41 -12.68 -4.70
N GLY A 44 3.73 -12.52 -3.42
CA GLY A 44 4.42 -13.58 -2.68
C GLY A 44 4.82 -13.20 -1.27
N ASN A 45 5.59 -14.06 -0.62
CA ASN A 45 6.12 -13.79 0.70
C ASN A 45 7.38 -12.94 0.58
N VAL A 46 7.43 -11.82 1.31
CA VAL A 46 8.62 -10.97 1.42
C VAL A 46 9.35 -11.34 2.70
N GLU A 47 10.58 -11.80 2.54
CA GLU A 47 11.51 -12.05 3.64
C GLU A 47 12.73 -11.14 3.48
N PHE A 48 13.25 -10.64 4.59
CA PHE A 48 14.45 -9.81 4.62
C PHE A 48 15.58 -10.60 5.24
N LYS A 49 16.72 -10.69 4.53
CA LYS A 49 17.92 -11.29 5.12
C LYS A 49 18.49 -10.40 6.22
N ARG A 50 18.41 -9.08 6.04
CA ARG A 50 18.61 -8.10 7.13
C ARG A 50 17.89 -6.80 6.77
N ILE A 51 16.78 -6.55 7.45
CA ILE A 51 15.96 -5.37 7.20
C ILE A 51 16.71 -4.09 7.61
N GLY A 52 16.57 -3.04 6.81
CA GLY A 52 17.24 -1.76 6.96
C GLY A 52 16.28 -0.59 7.01
N ARG A 53 16.79 0.57 6.59
CA ARG A 53 16.04 1.83 6.49
C ARG A 53 14.83 1.72 5.57
N MET A 54 13.85 2.60 5.79
CA MET A 54 12.60 2.67 5.04
C MET A 54 12.24 4.09 4.61
N SER A 55 11.51 4.20 3.52
CA SER A 55 10.87 5.47 3.11
C SER A 55 9.61 5.20 2.31
N PHE A 56 8.67 6.13 2.34
CA PHE A 56 7.50 6.09 1.47
C PHE A 56 7.80 6.72 0.11
N GLY A 57 7.46 6.00 -0.95
CA GLY A 57 7.29 6.52 -2.30
C GLY A 57 5.85 7.00 -2.55
N PRO A 58 5.53 7.38 -3.80
CA PRO A 58 4.17 7.73 -4.20
C PRO A 58 3.17 6.60 -3.92
N ASP A 59 1.89 6.98 -3.77
CA ASP A 59 0.75 6.06 -3.61
C ASP A 59 0.90 4.98 -2.51
N GLY A 60 1.63 5.29 -1.44
CA GLY A 60 1.76 4.40 -0.28
C GLY A 60 2.68 3.20 -0.51
N VAL A 61 3.52 3.25 -1.55
CA VAL A 61 4.59 2.26 -1.73
C VAL A 61 5.64 2.45 -0.64
N LEU A 62 5.91 1.41 0.15
CA LEU A 62 6.95 1.40 1.17
C LEU A 62 8.23 0.81 0.56
N LEU A 63 9.29 1.63 0.48
CA LEU A 63 10.62 1.21 0.08
C LEU A 63 11.38 0.74 1.32
N VAL A 64 11.91 -0.47 1.29
CA VAL A 64 12.61 -1.09 2.41
C VAL A 64 13.96 -1.62 1.93
N ALA A 65 15.04 -1.23 2.60
CA ALA A 65 16.35 -1.80 2.34
C ALA A 65 16.44 -3.23 2.89
N ASP A 66 16.86 -4.19 2.06
CA ASP A 66 17.40 -5.48 2.51
C ASP A 66 18.92 -5.43 2.40
N VAL A 67 19.56 -5.04 3.49
CA VAL A 67 21.02 -4.86 3.53
C VAL A 67 21.74 -6.19 3.42
N GLY A 68 21.11 -7.29 3.86
CA GLY A 68 21.70 -8.63 3.79
C GLY A 68 21.74 -9.21 2.37
N SER A 69 20.80 -8.79 1.53
CA SER A 69 20.66 -9.23 0.13
C SER A 69 21.13 -8.19 -0.88
N ALA A 70 21.67 -7.04 -0.43
CA ALA A 70 22.02 -5.89 -1.26
C ALA A 70 20.88 -5.52 -2.23
N SER A 71 19.66 -5.32 -1.71
CA SER A 71 18.49 -5.00 -2.53
C SER A 71 17.57 -3.98 -1.87
N VAL A 72 16.72 -3.34 -2.67
CA VAL A 72 15.60 -2.53 -2.20
C VAL A 72 14.30 -3.25 -2.56
N VAL A 73 13.39 -3.35 -1.60
CA VAL A 73 12.08 -3.96 -1.78
C VAL A 73 11.02 -2.86 -1.71
N ALA A 74 10.28 -2.68 -2.80
CA ALA A 74 9.13 -1.79 -2.87
C ALA A 74 7.85 -2.60 -2.61
N ILE A 75 7.12 -2.28 -1.54
CA ILE A 75 5.92 -3.01 -1.10
C ILE A 75 4.70 -2.10 -1.27
N GLN A 76 3.67 -2.58 -1.95
CA GLN A 76 2.37 -1.91 -1.96
C GLN A 76 1.65 -2.20 -0.64
N THR A 77 1.62 -1.21 0.26
CA THR A 77 0.99 -1.36 1.58
C THR A 77 -0.54 -1.36 1.51
N GLY A 78 -1.12 -0.78 0.44
CA GLY A 78 -2.55 -0.51 0.35
C GLY A 78 -3.03 0.62 1.27
N ASP A 79 -2.12 1.24 2.03
CA ASP A 79 -2.43 2.26 3.01
C ASP A 79 -2.74 3.59 2.34
N SER A 80 -4.03 3.76 2.07
CA SER A 80 -4.64 4.88 1.35
C SER A 80 -5.65 5.65 2.20
N GLY A 81 -5.73 5.32 3.49
CA GLY A 81 -6.69 5.90 4.44
C GLY A 81 -6.49 7.40 4.63
N PRO A 82 -7.51 8.09 5.19
CA PRO A 82 -7.42 9.51 5.46
C PRO A 82 -6.36 9.81 6.54
N MET A 83 -5.77 11.00 6.48
CA MET A 83 -4.78 11.44 7.45
C MET A 83 -5.36 11.44 8.87
N LYS A 84 -4.78 10.63 9.75
CA LYS A 84 -5.05 10.64 11.19
C LYS A 84 -3.76 10.91 11.94
N LYS A 85 -3.74 12.00 12.70
CA LYS A 85 -2.64 12.26 13.64
C LYS A 85 -2.75 11.29 14.80
N LEU A 86 -1.60 10.94 15.37
CA LEU A 86 -1.54 10.14 16.58
C LEU A 86 -2.26 10.89 17.72
N SER A 87 -3.30 10.28 18.27
CA SER A 87 -4.21 10.89 19.26
C SER A 87 -3.59 11.00 20.65
N LYS A 88 -2.63 10.13 20.97
CA LYS A 88 -1.95 10.07 22.26
C LYS A 88 -0.56 9.46 22.13
N LYS A 89 0.33 9.77 23.08
CA LYS A 89 1.63 9.09 23.18
C LYS A 89 1.43 7.58 23.36
N VAL A 90 2.20 6.80 22.63
CA VAL A 90 2.28 5.35 22.83
C VAL A 90 3.40 5.07 23.82
N GLU A 91 3.04 4.69 25.04
CA GLU A 91 4.01 4.25 26.06
C GLU A 91 4.48 2.82 25.81
N ASP A 92 5.66 2.46 26.33
CA ASP A 92 6.23 1.10 26.32
C ASP A 92 6.25 0.45 24.92
N VAL A 93 6.69 1.21 23.91
CA VAL A 93 6.71 0.75 22.50
C VAL A 93 7.57 -0.50 22.33
N ASP A 94 8.73 -0.56 22.97
CA ASP A 94 9.63 -1.71 22.98
C ASP A 94 8.95 -2.99 23.47
N LYS A 95 8.28 -2.94 24.63
CA LYS A 95 7.55 -4.09 25.21
C LYS A 95 6.39 -4.52 24.32
N LYS A 96 5.66 -3.57 23.73
CA LYS A 96 4.55 -3.87 22.82
C LYS A 96 5.03 -4.53 21.52
N LEU A 97 6.14 -4.06 20.95
CA LEU A 97 6.75 -4.67 19.77
C LEU A 97 7.26 -6.07 20.07
N ALA A 98 7.89 -6.27 21.23
CA ALA A 98 8.34 -7.58 21.69
C ALA A 98 7.17 -8.56 21.84
N ALA A 99 6.07 -8.12 22.46
CA ALA A 99 4.85 -8.92 22.59
C ALA A 99 4.25 -9.31 21.22
N LEU A 100 4.21 -8.39 20.25
CA LEU A 100 3.76 -8.67 18.89
C LEU A 100 4.62 -9.71 18.17
N LEU A 101 5.92 -9.71 18.45
CA LEU A 101 6.89 -10.62 17.84
C LEU A 101 7.06 -11.94 18.60
N GLY A 102 6.44 -12.07 19.79
CA GLY A 102 6.58 -13.24 20.66
C GLY A 102 7.96 -13.40 21.28
N VAL A 103 8.68 -12.30 21.51
CA VAL A 103 10.05 -12.27 22.08
C VAL A 103 10.14 -11.29 23.26
N THR A 104 11.33 -11.13 23.84
CA THR A 104 11.58 -10.12 24.89
C THR A 104 12.05 -8.78 24.29
N ALA A 105 11.94 -7.69 25.06
CA ALA A 105 12.30 -6.35 24.57
C ALA A 105 13.78 -6.23 24.18
N GLU A 106 14.66 -6.94 24.88
CA GLU A 106 16.10 -6.97 24.61
C GLU A 106 16.42 -7.61 23.26
N ASP A 107 15.53 -8.48 22.77
CA ASP A 107 15.66 -9.18 21.49
C ASP A 107 15.18 -8.35 20.29
N VAL A 108 14.44 -7.27 20.54
CA VAL A 108 13.95 -6.39 19.47
C VAL A 108 14.92 -5.24 19.24
N GLN A 109 15.29 -5.03 17.99
CA GLN A 109 15.98 -3.82 17.55
C GLN A 109 15.07 -3.04 16.60
N LEU A 110 14.66 -1.82 17.00
CA LEU A 110 14.07 -0.84 16.11
C LEU A 110 15.16 -0.31 15.17
N VAL A 111 15.06 -0.63 13.89
CA VAL A 111 16.04 -0.21 12.88
C VAL A 111 15.70 1.16 12.33
N ASP A 112 14.43 1.43 12.02
CA ASP A 112 14.02 2.69 11.40
C ASP A 112 12.51 2.93 11.55
N MET A 113 12.10 4.18 11.33
CA MET A 113 10.72 4.64 11.34
C MET A 113 10.42 5.49 10.11
N ALA A 114 9.33 5.17 9.41
CA ALA A 114 8.81 5.98 8.30
C ALA A 114 7.32 6.22 8.49
N VAL A 115 6.82 7.38 8.04
CA VAL A 115 5.39 7.72 8.16
C VAL A 115 4.78 7.83 6.78
N ASN A 116 3.65 7.16 6.57
CA ASN A 116 2.83 7.41 5.40
C ASN A 116 2.13 8.76 5.59
N LYS A 117 2.59 9.79 4.86
CA LYS A 117 2.06 11.15 5.00
C LYS A 117 0.57 11.27 4.62
N LYS A 118 0.02 10.32 3.85
CA LYS A 118 -1.39 10.34 3.45
C LYS A 118 -2.31 9.88 4.59
N SER A 119 -1.96 8.80 5.27
CA SER A 119 -2.78 8.20 6.33
C SER A 119 -2.35 8.60 7.74
N GLY A 120 -1.10 9.04 7.92
CA GLY A 120 -0.50 9.29 9.23
C GLY A 120 0.00 8.03 9.94
N THR A 121 -0.17 6.84 9.34
CA THR A 121 0.32 5.58 9.89
C THR A 121 1.85 5.56 9.93
N ILE A 122 2.38 5.19 11.09
CA ILE A 122 3.83 5.03 11.31
C ILE A 122 4.19 3.57 11.01
N TYR A 123 5.28 3.35 10.31
CA TYR A 123 5.85 2.04 9.99
C TYR A 123 7.23 1.94 10.63
N MET A 124 7.54 0.79 11.20
CA MET A 124 8.76 0.51 11.95
C MET A 124 9.40 -0.77 11.45
N SER A 125 10.65 -0.68 10.97
CA SER A 125 11.42 -1.86 10.60
C SER A 125 12.09 -2.41 11.86
N LEU A 126 11.89 -3.70 12.11
CA LEU A 126 12.35 -4.39 13.32
C LEU A 126 13.27 -5.53 12.94
N HIS A 127 14.35 -5.69 13.68
CA HIS A 127 15.25 -6.83 13.58
C HIS A 127 15.21 -7.62 14.89
N ARG A 128 14.89 -8.91 14.81
CA ARG A 128 15.00 -9.83 15.96
C ARG A 128 16.43 -10.35 16.04
N LYS A 129 17.07 -10.18 17.20
CA LYS A 129 18.48 -10.54 17.37
C LYS A 129 18.68 -12.05 17.48
N SER A 130 17.72 -12.76 18.06
CA SER A 130 17.75 -14.20 18.33
C SER A 130 17.86 -15.04 17.07
N ASP A 131 17.19 -14.65 15.99
CA ASP A 131 17.16 -15.40 14.73
C ASP A 131 17.42 -14.57 13.47
N GLY A 132 17.71 -13.27 13.62
CA GLY A 132 18.04 -12.38 12.52
C GLY A 132 16.87 -11.99 11.63
N VAL A 133 15.64 -12.41 11.96
CA VAL A 133 14.46 -12.17 11.11
C VAL A 133 14.05 -10.70 11.16
N GLY A 134 13.82 -10.13 9.98
CA GLY A 134 13.25 -8.80 9.82
C GLY A 134 11.72 -8.80 9.81
N ALA A 135 11.11 -7.83 10.49
CA ALA A 135 9.67 -7.60 10.49
C ALA A 135 9.35 -6.11 10.31
N ILE A 136 8.09 -5.80 9.96
CA ILE A 136 7.59 -4.43 9.91
C ILE A 136 6.37 -4.33 10.81
N ALA A 137 6.41 -3.44 11.78
CA ALA A 137 5.25 -3.09 12.60
C ALA A 137 4.67 -1.75 12.17
N THR A 138 3.39 -1.53 12.46
CA THR A 138 2.69 -0.28 12.22
C THR A 138 2.13 0.30 13.51
N VAL A 139 1.93 1.62 13.54
CA VAL A 139 1.14 2.33 14.58
C VAL A 139 0.12 3.20 13.85
N ASN A 140 -1.16 3.00 14.13
CA ASN A 140 -2.24 3.83 13.56
C ASN A 140 -2.49 5.11 14.39
N GLY A 141 -3.41 5.95 13.94
CA GLY A 141 -3.75 7.21 14.64
C GLY A 141 -4.31 7.02 16.06
N ASP A 142 -4.84 5.84 16.39
CA ASP A 142 -5.36 5.50 17.71
C ASP A 142 -4.25 4.99 18.66
N GLY A 143 -3.03 4.81 18.13
CA GLY A 143 -1.86 4.31 18.85
C GLY A 143 -1.81 2.78 18.94
N GLU A 144 -2.59 2.08 18.12
CA GLU A 144 -2.62 0.62 18.06
C GLU A 144 -1.47 0.10 17.22
N LEU A 145 -0.78 -0.93 17.72
CA LEU A 145 0.31 -1.57 17.01
C LEU A 145 -0.17 -2.85 16.32
N ALA A 146 0.32 -3.08 15.10
CA ALA A 146 0.11 -4.33 14.38
C ALA A 146 1.37 -4.73 13.60
N LEU A 147 1.46 -5.98 13.17
CA LEU A 147 2.45 -6.40 12.17
C LEU A 147 1.90 -6.18 10.77
N LEU A 148 2.69 -5.57 9.90
CA LEU A 148 2.41 -5.54 8.47
C LEU A 148 2.54 -6.97 7.92
N SER A 149 1.51 -7.49 7.28
CA SER A 149 1.58 -8.80 6.64
C SER A 149 2.52 -8.76 5.44
N LEU A 150 3.63 -9.48 5.55
CA LEU A 150 4.56 -9.72 4.43
C LEU A 150 4.24 -11.02 3.67
N LYS A 151 3.19 -11.73 4.07
CA LYS A 151 2.69 -12.91 3.37
C LYS A 151 1.78 -12.47 2.22
N LYS A 152 1.97 -13.05 1.04
CA LYS A 152 1.22 -12.69 -0.19
C LYS A 152 1.21 -11.18 -0.48
N ALA A 153 2.30 -10.50 -0.13
CA ALA A 153 2.47 -9.08 -0.40
C ALA A 153 2.61 -8.83 -1.90
N SER A 154 2.15 -7.66 -2.33
CA SER A 154 2.39 -7.10 -3.66
C SER A 154 3.68 -6.29 -3.61
N TYR A 155 4.73 -6.72 -4.30
CA TYR A 155 6.05 -6.10 -4.18
C TYR A 155 6.91 -6.18 -5.44
N VAL A 156 7.97 -5.39 -5.47
CA VAL A 156 9.08 -5.49 -6.42
C VAL A 156 10.37 -5.49 -5.63
N ARG A 157 11.31 -6.38 -5.96
CA ARG A 157 12.66 -6.38 -5.39
C ARG A 157 13.67 -6.02 -6.46
N VAL A 158 14.46 -4.98 -6.19
CA VAL A 158 15.51 -4.50 -7.09
C VAL A 158 16.87 -4.77 -6.44
N PRO A 159 17.71 -5.64 -7.03
CA PRO A 159 19.08 -5.84 -6.57
C PRO A 159 19.92 -4.59 -6.84
N LEU A 160 20.80 -4.25 -5.91
CA LEU A 160 21.79 -3.19 -6.08
C LEU A 160 23.05 -3.79 -6.70
N PRO A 161 23.75 -3.05 -7.59
CA PRO A 161 25.01 -3.51 -8.14
C PRO A 161 26.03 -3.65 -7.01
N VAL A 162 26.65 -4.84 -6.94
CA VAL A 162 27.69 -5.17 -5.94
C VAL A 162 29.11 -4.97 -6.46
N LYS A 163 29.25 -4.38 -7.66
CA LYS A 163 30.52 -3.93 -8.26
C LYS A 163 30.31 -2.53 -8.83
N GLU A 164 31.30 -1.65 -8.67
CA GLU A 164 31.34 -0.41 -9.45
C GLU A 164 31.37 -0.78 -10.94
N GLY A 165 30.51 -0.14 -11.74
CA GLY A 165 30.60 -0.27 -13.18
C GLY A 165 31.94 0.32 -13.63
N THR A 166 32.79 -0.49 -14.25
CA THR A 166 33.85 0.05 -15.13
C THR A 166 33.12 0.77 -16.27
N VAL A 167 33.14 2.10 -16.21
CA VAL A 167 32.74 2.98 -17.32
C VAL A 167 33.90 3.05 -18.31
#